data_AF-A0A7J8CVA8-F1
#
_entry.id   AF-A0A7J8CVA8-F1
#
_cell.length_a   1.000
_cell.length_b   1.000
_cell.length_c   1.000
_cell.angle_alpha   90.00
_cell.angle_beta   90.00
_cell.angle_gamma   90.00
#
_symmetry.space_group_name_H-M   'P 1'
#
loop_
_entity.id
_entity.type
_entity.pdbx_description
1 polymer ?
#
loop_
_entity_poly.entity_id
_entity_poly.type
_entity_poly.pdbx_seq_one_letter_code
_entity_poly.pdbx_strand_id
1 'polypeptide(L)'
;MEKAGRCRGYEVYGAINTKEVDPAKCVLQGEDLHRAREKQTASFTLLCRDAAGESMGRGGDNIQVAVVPKDKKDSPVRTVVQDNKDGTYCVSYTPKEPGVYTVLVCVKEQHVRAGT
;
A
#
# COMPACT_ATOMS: atom_id res chain seq x y z
N MET A 1 -50.97 -11.10 -30.39
CA MET A 1 -49.71 -10.62 -31.00
C MET A 1 -49.12 -9.57 -30.10
N GLU A 2 -47.85 -9.80 -29.79
CA GLU A 2 -46.98 -9.11 -28.84
C GLU A 2 -46.63 -7.68 -29.30
N LYS A 3 -46.34 -6.79 -28.33
CA LYS A 3 -45.35 -5.73 -28.51
C LYS A 3 -44.81 -5.32 -27.13
N ALA A 4 -43.69 -5.94 -26.74
CA ALA A 4 -42.88 -5.50 -25.62
C ALA A 4 -42.36 -4.08 -25.87
N GLY A 5 -42.49 -3.22 -24.86
CA GLY A 5 -42.02 -1.83 -24.89
C GLY A 5 -40.51 -1.76 -25.10
N ARG A 6 -40.10 -0.99 -26.10
CA ARG A 6 -38.69 -0.77 -26.48
C ARG A 6 -38.01 0.09 -25.41
N CYS A 7 -37.30 -0.55 -24.47
CA CYS A 7 -36.42 0.16 -23.56
C CYS A 7 -35.24 0.72 -24.36
N ARG A 8 -35.08 2.05 -24.40
CA ARG A 8 -33.94 2.70 -25.04
C ARG A 8 -32.71 2.46 -24.16
N GLY A 9 -32.02 1.36 -24.41
CA GLY A 9 -30.74 1.07 -23.77
C GLY A 9 -29.74 2.17 -24.11
N TYR A 10 -29.19 2.82 -23.10
CA TYR A 10 -27.99 3.63 -23.26
C TYR A 10 -26.80 2.67 -23.25
N GLU A 11 -26.02 2.66 -24.32
CA GLU A 11 -24.72 1.98 -24.33
C GLU A 11 -23.74 2.84 -23.56
N VAL A 12 -23.38 2.40 -22.35
CA VAL A 12 -22.32 3.03 -21.56
C VAL A 12 -20.99 2.48 -22.05
N TYR A 13 -20.28 3.27 -22.85
CA TYR A 13 -18.89 3.00 -23.19
C TYR A 13 -18.01 3.46 -22.03
N GLY A 14 -17.45 2.50 -21.29
CA GLY A 14 -16.39 2.74 -20.32
C GLY A 14 -15.12 2.06 -20.79
N ALA A 15 -14.00 2.79 -20.85
CA ALA A 15 -12.70 2.13 -20.93
C ALA A 15 -12.44 1.47 -19.58
N ILE A 16 -12.44 0.13 -19.54
CA ILE A 16 -11.92 -0.60 -18.38
C ILE A 16 -10.40 -0.52 -18.49
N ASN A 17 -9.81 0.60 -18.06
CA ASN A 17 -8.37 0.68 -17.86
C ASN A 17 -8.06 0.11 -16.49
N THR A 18 -7.75 -1.19 -16.42
CA THR A 18 -7.22 -1.80 -15.20
C THR A 18 -5.77 -1.36 -15.05
N LYS A 19 -5.54 -0.09 -14.67
CA LYS A 19 -4.23 0.32 -14.17
C LYS A 19 -3.81 -0.67 -13.10
N GLU A 20 -2.67 -1.30 -13.25
CA GLU A 20 -2.11 -2.24 -12.29
C GLU A 20 -0.99 -1.57 -11.51
N VAL A 21 -0.95 -1.81 -10.21
CA VAL A 21 0.17 -1.37 -9.38
C VAL A 21 1.45 -2.09 -9.82
N ASP A 22 2.52 -1.33 -9.98
CA ASP A 22 3.88 -1.81 -10.15
C ASP A 22 4.64 -1.62 -8.82
N PRO A 23 4.90 -2.71 -8.07
CA PRO A 23 5.62 -2.67 -6.79
C PRO A 23 6.98 -1.96 -6.88
N ALA A 24 7.66 -2.03 -8.03
CA ALA A 24 8.96 -1.39 -8.22
C ALA A 24 8.85 0.14 -8.40
N LYS A 25 7.65 0.67 -8.65
CA LYS A 25 7.36 2.10 -8.78
C LYS A 25 6.74 2.69 -7.53
N CYS A 26 6.27 1.86 -6.60
CA CYS A 26 5.71 2.33 -5.34
C CYS A 26 6.75 3.08 -4.50
N VAL A 27 6.28 4.05 -3.71
CA VAL A 27 7.14 4.94 -2.92
C VAL A 27 6.69 4.92 -1.46
N LEU A 28 7.65 4.88 -0.53
CA LEU A 28 7.40 5.04 0.90
C LEU A 28 7.65 6.50 1.29
N GLN A 29 6.74 7.11 2.05
CA GLN A 29 6.84 8.48 2.54
C GLN A 29 6.54 8.53 4.04
N GLY A 30 7.28 9.36 4.78
CA GLY A 30 7.05 9.57 6.21
C GLY A 30 8.36 9.67 6.97
N GLU A 31 8.49 10.68 7.82
CA GLU A 31 9.71 10.94 8.59
C GLU A 31 10.03 9.79 9.57
N ASP A 32 8.97 9.17 10.10
CA ASP A 32 9.05 8.05 11.02
C ASP A 32 9.64 6.78 10.39
N LEU A 33 9.68 6.68 9.05
CA LEU A 33 10.30 5.56 8.35
C LEU A 33 11.78 5.41 8.70
N HIS A 34 12.45 6.54 8.96
CA HIS A 34 13.86 6.58 9.32
C HIS A 34 14.09 6.86 10.81
N ARG A 35 13.13 7.48 11.50
CA ARG A 35 13.28 7.94 12.88
C ARG A 35 12.02 7.71 13.71
N ALA A 36 11.86 6.50 14.24
CA ALA A 36 10.83 6.19 15.24
C ALA A 36 11.37 6.31 16.67
N ARG A 37 10.48 6.59 17.64
CA ARG A 37 10.80 6.61 19.08
C ARG A 37 10.27 5.34 19.75
N GLU A 38 11.06 4.80 20.67
CA GLU A 38 10.66 3.66 21.50
C GLU A 38 9.31 3.94 22.19
N LYS A 39 8.41 2.94 22.18
CA LYS A 39 7.07 2.97 22.78
C LYS A 39 6.14 4.06 22.22
N GLN A 40 6.52 4.77 21.17
CA GLN A 40 5.66 5.72 20.48
C GLN A 40 5.21 5.14 19.14
N THR A 41 3.94 5.34 18.80
CA THR A 41 3.42 4.94 17.51
C THR A 41 4.02 5.82 16.42
N ALA A 42 4.68 5.17 15.46
CA ALA A 42 5.25 5.78 14.27
C ALA A 42 4.42 5.36 13.05
N SER A 43 4.38 6.20 12.02
CA SER A 43 3.62 5.89 10.81
C SER A 43 4.28 6.38 9.51
N PHE A 44 4.06 5.64 8.43
CA PHE A 44 4.46 6.04 7.08
C PHE A 44 3.37 5.68 6.08
N THR A 45 3.42 6.32 4.91
CA THR A 45 2.49 6.13 3.81
C THR A 45 3.18 5.40 2.66
N LEU A 46 2.56 4.34 2.16
CA LEU A 46 2.90 3.70 0.90
C LEU A 46 2.05 4.32 -0.22
N LEU A 47 2.70 4.93 -1.21
CA LEU A 47 2.09 5.41 -2.45
C LEU A 47 2.18 4.32 -3.50
N CYS A 48 1.04 3.76 -3.92
CA CYS A 48 1.00 2.81 -5.02
C CYS A 48 1.02 3.52 -6.36
N ARG A 49 1.88 3.06 -7.27
CA ARG A 49 2.04 3.63 -8.62
C ARG A 49 1.96 2.53 -9.66
N ASP A 50 1.53 2.87 -10.86
CA ASP A 50 1.60 1.98 -12.02
C ASP A 50 3.00 1.97 -12.65
N ALA A 51 3.19 1.16 -13.68
CA ALA A 51 4.47 1.03 -14.39
C ALA A 51 4.96 2.35 -15.04
N ALA A 52 4.04 3.26 -15.36
CA ALA A 52 4.36 4.60 -15.86
C ALA A 52 4.79 5.56 -14.73
N GLY A 53 4.69 5.12 -13.47
CA GLY A 53 4.97 5.93 -12.29
C GLY A 53 3.82 6.85 -11.91
N GLU A 54 2.62 6.67 -12.48
CA GLU A 54 1.45 7.46 -12.12
C GLU A 54 0.81 6.89 -10.86
N SER A 55 0.28 7.76 -9.99
CA SER A 55 -0.40 7.31 -8.78
C SER A 55 -1.64 6.49 -9.13
N MET A 56 -1.81 5.38 -8.42
CA MET A 56 -3.06 4.63 -8.43
C MET A 56 -4.16 5.51 -7.83
N GLY A 57 -5.38 5.43 -8.38
CA GLY A 57 -6.55 6.17 -7.87
C GLY A 57 -7.52 5.32 -7.07
N ARG A 58 -7.12 4.10 -6.70
CA ARG A 58 -7.94 3.14 -5.95
C ARG A 58 -7.06 2.31 -5.02
N GLY A 59 -7.61 1.92 -3.88
CA GLY A 59 -7.04 0.90 -3.00
C GLY A 59 -7.44 -0.53 -3.39
N GLY A 60 -7.38 -1.43 -2.42
CA GLY A 60 -7.80 -2.83 -2.54
C GLY A 60 -6.70 -3.82 -2.94
N ASP A 61 -5.45 -3.37 -3.05
CA ASP A 61 -4.31 -4.26 -3.23
C ASP A 61 -3.91 -4.93 -1.91
N ASN A 62 -3.39 -6.16 -2.00
CA ASN A 62 -2.86 -6.86 -0.84
C ASN A 62 -1.48 -6.30 -0.46
N ILE A 63 -1.42 -5.57 0.66
CA ILE A 63 -0.19 -4.97 1.20
C ILE A 63 0.24 -5.71 2.45
N GLN A 64 1.48 -6.18 2.45
CA GLN A 64 2.10 -6.85 3.59
C GLN A 64 3.27 -6.01 4.09
N VAL A 65 3.34 -5.80 5.41
CA VAL A 65 4.45 -5.07 6.05
C VAL A 65 4.97 -5.85 7.23
N ALA A 66 6.29 -6.04 7.28
CA ALA A 66 7.01 -6.55 8.43
C ALA A 66 8.03 -5.52 8.92
N VAL A 67 8.06 -5.29 10.23
CA VAL A 67 9.06 -4.47 10.90
C VAL A 67 9.82 -5.37 11.87
N VAL A 68 11.12 -5.58 11.64
CA VAL A 68 11.90 -6.59 12.35
C VAL A 68 13.16 -5.97 12.94
N PRO A 69 13.47 -6.15 14.24
CA PRO A 69 14.75 -5.73 14.81
C PRO A 69 15.91 -6.46 14.11
N LYS A 70 16.96 -5.72 13.73
CA LYS A 70 18.12 -6.29 13.01
C LYS A 70 18.85 -7.36 13.84
N ASP A 71 18.89 -7.17 15.16
CA ASP A 71 19.61 -8.04 16.10
C ASP A 71 18.73 -9.16 16.69
N LYS A 72 17.41 -9.10 16.51
CA LYS A 72 16.43 -10.05 17.06
C LYS A 72 15.36 -10.40 16.01
N LYS A 73 15.75 -11.21 15.03
CA LYS A 73 14.89 -11.56 13.88
C LYS A 73 13.59 -12.27 14.27
N ASP A 74 13.59 -13.00 15.39
CA ASP A 74 12.43 -13.77 15.86
C ASP A 74 11.40 -12.94 16.65
N SER A 75 11.59 -11.61 16.72
CA SER A 75 10.70 -10.70 17.47
C SER A 75 10.16 -9.57 16.60
N PRO A 76 9.32 -9.87 15.58
CA PRO A 76 8.73 -8.85 14.73
C PRO A 76 7.82 -7.89 15.52
N VAL A 77 7.81 -6.63 15.10
CA VAL A 77 6.91 -5.60 15.62
C VAL A 77 5.56 -5.75 14.93
N ARG A 78 4.48 -5.67 15.71
CA ARG A 78 3.12 -5.64 15.17
C ARG A 78 2.92 -4.39 14.34
N THR A 79 2.44 -4.57 13.11
CA THR A 79 2.09 -3.51 12.17
C THR A 79 0.58 -3.46 11.97
N VAL A 80 0.07 -2.28 11.63
CA VAL A 80 -1.30 -2.08 11.16
C VAL A 80 -1.21 -1.39 9.80
N VAL A 81 -1.91 -1.95 8.81
CA VAL A 81 -2.01 -1.39 7.46
C VAL A 81 -3.45 -0.95 7.24
N GLN A 82 -3.63 0.32 6.88
CA GLN A 82 -4.91 0.92 6.56
C GLN A 82 -4.93 1.33 5.09
N ASP A 83 -5.90 0.83 4.34
CA ASP A 83 -6.17 1.25 2.97
C ASP A 83 -7.02 2.53 2.97
N ASN A 84 -6.51 3.60 2.37
CA ASN A 84 -7.22 4.88 2.22
C ASN A 84 -8.19 4.89 1.03
N LYS A 85 -8.21 3.81 0.23
CA LYS A 85 -9.06 3.58 -0.94
C LYS A 85 -8.79 4.51 -2.12
N ASP A 86 -7.69 5.25 -2.08
CA ASP A 86 -7.28 6.23 -3.09
C ASP A 86 -5.95 5.87 -3.78
N GLY A 87 -5.41 4.67 -3.51
CA GLY A 87 -4.08 4.24 -3.98
C GLY A 87 -2.96 4.47 -2.97
N THR A 88 -3.29 4.96 -1.77
CA THR A 88 -2.35 5.10 -0.66
C THR A 88 -2.71 4.20 0.52
N TYR A 89 -1.69 3.77 1.27
CA TYR A 89 -1.86 2.95 2.47
C TYR A 89 -1.09 3.57 3.62
N CYS A 90 -1.76 3.78 4.75
CA CYS A 90 -1.14 4.22 5.98
C CYS A 90 -0.69 3.01 6.80
N VAL A 91 0.59 2.96 7.16
CA VAL A 91 1.19 1.90 7.93
C VAL A 91 1.61 2.46 9.28
N SER A 92 1.21 1.81 10.37
CA SER A 92 1.63 2.20 11.73
C SER A 92 2.24 1.04 12.49
N TYR A 93 3.22 1.35 13.34
CA TYR A 93 3.90 0.40 14.22
C TYR A 93 4.41 1.08 15.49
N THR A 94 4.67 0.29 16.53
CA THR A 94 5.20 0.79 17.80
C THR A 94 6.42 -0.04 18.21
N PRO A 95 7.65 0.48 18.03
CA PRO A 95 8.86 -0.25 18.43
C PRO A 95 8.91 -0.38 19.96
N LYS A 96 9.15 -1.60 20.45
CA LYS A 96 9.16 -1.88 21.90
C LYS A 96 10.51 -1.65 22.56
N GLU A 97 11.57 -1.71 21.78
CA GLU A 97 12.95 -1.59 22.24
C GLU A 97 13.73 -0.62 21.34
N PRO A 98 14.75 0.09 21.87
CA PRO A 98 15.63 0.89 21.04
C PRO A 98 16.50 0.00 20.15
N GLY A 99 16.79 0.44 18.93
CA GLY A 99 17.66 -0.30 18.01
C GLY A 99 17.41 0.01 16.54
N VAL A 100 18.10 -0.73 15.68
CA VAL A 100 17.93 -0.65 14.23
C VAL A 100 16.91 -1.69 13.78
N TYR A 101 15.93 -1.24 13.00
CA TYR A 101 14.88 -2.09 12.46
C TYR A 101 14.96 -2.13 10.93
N THR A 102 14.59 -3.28 10.37
CA THR A 102 14.35 -3.44 8.94
C THR A 102 12.85 -3.37 8.68
N VAL A 103 12.45 -2.49 7.76
CA VAL A 103 11.07 -2.39 7.28
C VAL A 103 10.99 -3.07 5.93
N LEU A 104 10.16 -4.10 5.82
CA LEU A 104 9.90 -4.84 4.59
C LEU A 104 8.47 -4.56 4.16
N VAL A 105 8.29 -4.10 2.93
CA VAL A 105 6.98 -3.81 2.33
C VAL A 105 6.83 -4.62 1.06
N CYS A 106 5.73 -5.35 0.95
CA CYS A 106 5.34 -6.09 -0.25
C CYS A 106 3.97 -5.64 -0.74
N VAL A 107 3.85 -5.46 -2.05
CA VAL A 107 2.59 -5.21 -2.77
C VAL A 107 2.36 -6.40 -3.67
N LYS A 108 1.21 -7.09 -3.54
CA LYS A 108 0.91 -8.32 -4.31
C LYS A 108 2.06 -9.34 -4.27
N GLU A 109 2.57 -9.60 -3.07
CA GLU A 109 3.68 -10.55 -2.81
C GLU A 109 5.05 -10.17 -3.41
N GLN A 110 5.16 -8.96 -3.97
CA GLN A 110 6.41 -8.45 -4.54
C GLN A 110 6.97 -7.30 -3.70
N HIS A 111 8.28 -7.32 -3.46
CA HIS A 111 8.95 -6.29 -2.66
C HIS A 111 8.88 -4.92 -3.33
N VAL A 112 8.49 -3.91 -2.56
CA VAL A 112 8.63 -2.52 -2.98
C VAL A 112 10.09 -2.15 -2.94
N ARG A 113 10.60 -1.61 -4.05
CA ARG A 113 11.96 -1.07 -4.08
C ARG A 113 11.93 0.27 -3.37
N ALA A 114 12.37 0.32 -2.11
CA ALA A 114 12.58 1.58 -1.42
C ALA A 114 13.67 2.36 -2.18
N GLY A 115 13.27 3.32 -3.00
CA GLY A 115 14.18 4.29 -3.60
C GLY A 115 14.76 5.15 -2.49
N THR A 116 16.02 4.89 -2.14
CA THR A 116 16.86 5.80 -1.35
C THR A 116 17.21 7.04 -2.16
#